data_AF-A0AAF1C6M1-F1
#
_entry.id   AF-A0AAF1C6M1-F1
#
_cell.length_a   1.000
_cell.length_b   1.000
_cell.length_c   1.000
_cell.angle_alpha   90.00
_cell.angle_beta   90.00
_cell.angle_gamma   90.00
#
_symmetry.space_group_name_H-M   'P 1'
#
loop_
_entity.id
_entity.type
_entity.pdbx_description
1 polymer ?
#
loop_
_entity_poly.entity_id
_entity_poly.type
_entity_poly.pdbx_seq_one_letter_code
_entity_poly.pdbx_strand_id
1 'polypeptide(L)'
;MNLIDIIKEDYQKFPEDQTYAIYAENVHFKDPVYDFYGLKKYQEMIAFLRKWFSNLNLELHEINQIENQINTRWTMSWNSPLPWKPFISVSGRSELKLKDDLIVGHYDYWDCSFFDMIKQHFIFK
;
A
#
# COMPACT_ATOMS: atom_id res chain seq x y z
N MET A 1 -3.84 21.04 -5.19
CA MET A 1 -2.96 20.16 -4.39
C MET A 1 -1.83 19.70 -5.26
N ASN A 2 -0.62 19.57 -4.70
CA ASN A 2 0.47 18.89 -5.40
C ASN A 2 0.32 17.36 -5.24
N LEU A 3 1.10 16.58 -5.99
CA LEU A 3 1.03 15.11 -5.95
C LEU A 3 1.33 14.52 -4.56
N ILE A 4 2.29 15.10 -3.83
CA ILE A 4 2.66 14.66 -2.48
C ILE A 4 1.49 14.81 -1.50
N ASP A 5 0.76 15.92 -1.58
CA ASP A 5 -0.39 16.20 -0.71
C ASP A 5 -1.52 15.20 -0.99
N ILE A 6 -1.77 14.88 -2.27
CA ILE A 6 -2.73 13.83 -2.65
C ILE A 6 -2.31 12.49 -2.03
N ILE A 7 -1.05 12.10 -2.17
CA ILE A 7 -0.56 10.83 -1.60
C ILE A 7 -0.71 10.83 -0.07
N LYS A 8 -0.37 11.93 0.62
CA LYS A 8 -0.56 12.02 2.07
C LYS A 8 -2.02 11.84 2.47
N GLU A 9 -2.94 12.46 1.76
CA GLU A 9 -4.38 12.28 1.99
C GLU A 9 -4.84 10.86 1.70
N ASP A 10 -4.39 10.26 0.60
CA ASP A 10 -4.72 8.89 0.24
C ASP A 10 -4.25 7.90 1.32
N TYR A 11 -3.08 8.11 1.92
CA TYR A 11 -2.61 7.28 3.06
C TYR A 11 -3.55 7.42 4.27
N GLN A 12 -4.00 8.63 4.60
CA GLN A 12 -4.92 8.85 5.73
C GLN A 12 -6.32 8.26 5.49
N LYS A 13 -6.76 8.21 4.23
CA LYS A 13 -8.07 7.68 3.84
C LYS A 13 -8.03 6.21 3.45
N PHE A 14 -6.86 5.56 3.49
CA PHE A 14 -6.70 4.20 3.02
C PHE A 14 -7.55 3.21 3.85
N PRO A 15 -8.28 2.27 3.21
CA PRO A 15 -8.37 1.98 1.77
C PRO A 15 -9.59 2.61 1.07
N GLU A 16 -10.29 3.56 1.70
CA GLU A 16 -11.67 3.94 1.36
C GLU A 16 -11.76 4.93 0.17
N ASP A 17 -10.91 5.95 0.13
CA ASP A 17 -11.00 7.07 -0.82
C ASP A 17 -9.63 7.37 -1.43
N GLN A 18 -9.23 6.52 -2.38
CA GLN A 18 -7.94 6.63 -3.09
C GLN A 18 -8.09 7.44 -4.38
N THR A 19 -7.09 8.27 -4.68
CA THR A 19 -7.11 9.14 -5.86
C THR A 19 -6.48 8.44 -7.07
N TYR A 20 -7.24 7.61 -7.78
CA TYR A 20 -6.71 6.84 -8.93
C TYR A 20 -6.24 7.69 -10.12
N ALA A 21 -6.66 8.96 -10.22
CA ALA A 21 -6.30 9.85 -11.32
C ALA A 21 -4.80 10.21 -11.35
N ILE A 22 -4.07 10.00 -10.26
CA ILE A 22 -2.61 10.23 -10.20
C ILE A 22 -1.80 9.06 -10.78
N TYR A 23 -2.45 7.96 -11.17
CA TYR A 23 -1.79 6.77 -11.70
C TYR A 23 -1.94 6.67 -13.21
N ALA A 24 -0.90 6.19 -13.88
CA ALA A 24 -0.97 5.83 -15.29
C ALA A 24 -1.81 4.57 -15.51
N GLU A 25 -2.50 4.48 -16.66
CA GLU A 25 -3.37 3.33 -16.98
C GLU A 25 -2.63 1.99 -16.94
N ASN A 26 -1.36 1.98 -17.34
CA ASN A 26 -0.47 0.82 -17.37
C ASN A 26 0.52 0.77 -16.19
N VAL A 27 0.19 1.40 -15.05
CA VAL A 27 1.03 1.38 -13.85
C VAL A 27 1.49 -0.03 -13.51
N HIS A 28 2.78 -0.18 -13.21
CA HIS A 28 3.35 -1.40 -12.67
C HIS A 28 3.23 -1.39 -11.15
N PHE A 29 2.41 -2.28 -10.59
CA PHE A 29 2.36 -2.51 -9.15
C PHE A 29 3.14 -3.77 -8.79
N LYS A 30 4.00 -3.68 -7.77
CA LYS A 30 4.77 -4.81 -7.28
C LYS A 30 4.98 -4.73 -5.78
N ASP A 31 4.66 -5.80 -5.08
CA ASP A 31 4.97 -6.00 -3.66
C ASP A 31 5.50 -7.44 -3.46
N PRO A 32 5.77 -7.90 -2.22
CA PRO A 32 6.20 -9.29 -1.98
C PRO A 32 5.21 -10.39 -2.37
N VAL A 33 3.95 -10.06 -2.67
CA VAL A 33 2.81 -10.96 -2.96
C VAL A 33 2.30 -10.81 -4.39
N TYR A 34 2.27 -9.61 -4.94
CA TYR A 34 1.68 -9.21 -6.20
C TYR A 34 2.73 -8.62 -7.14
N ASP A 35 2.62 -8.93 -8.43
CA ASP A 35 3.41 -8.33 -9.50
C ASP A 35 2.51 -8.25 -10.75
N PHE A 36 2.05 -7.05 -11.09
CA PHE A 36 1.14 -6.86 -12.22
C PHE A 36 1.21 -5.46 -12.83
N TYR A 37 0.70 -5.36 -14.05
CA TYR A 37 0.49 -4.09 -14.75
C TYR A 37 -1.01 -3.78 -14.88
N GLY A 38 -1.37 -2.51 -14.69
CA GLY A 38 -2.69 -1.96 -15.02
C GLY A 38 -3.43 -1.34 -13.83
N LEU A 39 -3.96 -0.13 -14.02
CA LEU A 39 -4.72 0.61 -13.00
C LEU A 39 -5.99 -0.12 -12.56
N LYS A 40 -6.67 -0.80 -13.48
CA LYS A 40 -7.88 -1.58 -13.15
C LYS A 40 -7.59 -2.70 -12.15
N LYS A 41 -6.47 -3.42 -12.32
CA LYS A 41 -6.05 -4.48 -11.39
C LYS A 41 -5.68 -3.90 -10.03
N TYR A 42 -5.07 -2.72 -10.02
CA TYR A 42 -4.76 -2.00 -8.79
C TYR A 42 -6.05 -1.63 -8.02
N GLN A 43 -7.07 -1.09 -8.70
CA GLN A 43 -8.38 -0.82 -8.10
C GLN A 43 -9.05 -2.09 -7.54
N GLU A 44 -9.01 -3.19 -8.29
CA GLU A 44 -9.54 -4.49 -7.85
C GLU A 44 -8.81 -5.01 -6.60
N MET A 45 -7.48 -4.86 -6.54
CA MET A 45 -6.68 -5.21 -5.37
C MET A 45 -7.06 -4.37 -4.15
N ILE A 46 -7.14 -3.04 -4.27
CA ILE A 46 -7.56 -2.16 -3.15
C ILE A 46 -8.97 -2.53 -2.68
N ALA A 47 -9.91 -2.76 -3.60
CA ALA A 47 -11.27 -3.19 -3.27
C ALA A 47 -11.29 -4.55 -2.55
N PHE A 48 -10.41 -5.48 -2.93
CA PHE A 48 -10.22 -6.75 -2.22
C PHE A 48 -9.70 -6.53 -0.79
N LEU A 49 -8.66 -5.72 -0.61
CA LEU A 49 -8.09 -5.41 0.71
C LEU A 49 -9.17 -4.83 1.64
N ARG A 50 -9.92 -3.84 1.16
CA ARG A 50 -11.04 -3.22 1.88
C ARG A 50 -12.10 -4.22 2.32
N LYS A 51 -12.39 -5.22 1.50
CA LYS A 51 -13.42 -6.24 1.80
C LYS A 51 -12.94 -7.31 2.77
N TRP A 52 -11.68 -7.72 2.64
CA TRP A 52 -11.13 -8.88 3.36
C TRP A 52 -10.52 -8.52 4.70
N PHE A 53 -9.95 -7.33 4.83
CA PHE A 53 -9.27 -6.91 6.05
C PHE A 53 -10.12 -5.91 6.83
N SER A 54 -10.24 -6.14 8.13
CA SER A 54 -10.94 -5.23 9.05
C SER A 54 -9.94 -4.38 9.81
N ASN A 55 -10.33 -3.17 10.21
CA ASN A 55 -9.44 -2.20 10.87
C ASN A 55 -8.12 -1.97 10.10
N LEU A 56 -8.18 -1.97 8.76
CA LEU A 56 -7.03 -1.69 7.92
C LEU A 56 -6.64 -0.23 8.11
N ASN A 57 -5.44 0.00 8.60
CA ASN A 57 -4.88 1.32 8.85
C ASN A 57 -3.48 1.39 8.24
N LEU A 58 -3.21 2.47 7.50
CA LEU A 58 -1.92 2.72 6.87
C LEU A 58 -1.33 4.02 7.41
N GLU A 59 -0.36 3.90 8.30
CA GLU A 59 0.31 5.04 8.92
C GLU A 59 1.52 5.45 8.08
N LEU A 60 1.53 6.71 7.62
CA LEU A 60 2.65 7.30 6.89
C LEU A 60 3.61 7.97 7.88
N HIS A 61 4.85 7.49 7.92
CA HIS A 61 5.92 8.03 8.77
C HIS A 61 6.73 9.10 8.05
N GLU A 62 7.09 8.84 6.80
CA GLU A 62 7.92 9.73 6.00
C GLU A 62 7.50 9.71 4.53
N ILE A 63 7.67 10.84 3.86
CA ILE A 63 7.47 10.97 2.42
C ILE A 63 8.45 11.99 1.88
N ASN A 64 9.25 11.58 0.89
CA ASN A 64 10.28 12.40 0.28
C ASN A 64 10.26 12.21 -1.24
N GLN A 65 10.29 13.31 -1.99
CA GLN A 65 10.43 13.26 -3.45
C GLN A 65 11.87 13.56 -3.87
N ILE A 66 12.42 12.70 -4.72
CA ILE A 66 13.73 12.85 -5.34
C ILE A 66 13.52 12.73 -6.85
N GLU A 67 13.65 13.85 -7.57
CA GLU A 67 13.41 13.92 -9.01
C GLU A 67 12.04 13.32 -9.40
N ASN A 68 12.06 12.25 -10.19
CA ASN A 68 10.90 11.53 -10.70
C ASN A 68 10.56 10.30 -9.82
N GLN A 69 10.92 10.31 -8.55
CA GLN A 69 10.58 9.24 -7.61
C GLN A 69 10.11 9.81 -6.27
N ILE A 70 9.00 9.28 -5.76
CA ILE A 70 8.54 9.54 -4.39
C ILE A 70 8.82 8.29 -3.56
N ASN A 71 9.50 8.47 -2.43
CA ASN A 71 9.79 7.43 -1.47
C ASN A 71 8.93 7.66 -0.23
N THR A 72 8.27 6.61 0.24
CA THR A 72 7.47 6.67 1.46
C THR A 72 7.95 5.63 2.48
N ARG A 73 7.72 5.93 3.75
CA ARG A 73 7.90 5.01 4.87
C ARG A 73 6.58 4.86 5.60
N TRP A 74 6.16 3.63 5.84
CA TRP A 74 4.83 3.39 6.38
C TRP A 74 4.76 2.15 7.26
N THR A 75 3.71 2.07 8.06
CA THR A 75 3.29 0.87 8.78
C THR A 75 1.83 0.59 8.45
N MET A 76 1.57 -0.59 7.90
CA MET A 76 0.24 -1.09 7.61
C MET A 76 -0.16 -2.08 8.69
N SER A 77 -1.34 -1.89 9.26
CA SER A 77 -1.88 -2.78 10.29
C SER A 77 -3.32 -3.14 9.99
N TRP A 78 -3.72 -4.36 10.33
CA TRP A 78 -5.08 -4.85 10.08
C TRP A 78 -5.42 -6.06 10.96
N ASN A 79 -6.71 -6.36 11.06
CA ASN A 79 -7.21 -7.61 11.58
C ASN A 79 -7.55 -8.56 10.42
N SER A 80 -6.89 -9.72 10.42
CA SER A 80 -7.12 -10.78 9.44
C SER A 80 -8.53 -11.38 9.59
N PRO A 81 -9.20 -11.81 8.50
CA PRO A 81 -10.56 -12.35 8.54
C PRO A 81 -10.67 -13.76 9.14
N LEU A 82 -9.58 -14.30 9.70
CA LEU A 82 -9.60 -15.59 10.39
C LEU A 82 -10.50 -15.54 11.65
N PRO A 83 -11.07 -16.67 12.10
CA PRO A 83 -12.02 -16.69 13.21
C PRO A 83 -11.52 -16.04 14.52
N TRP A 84 -10.23 -16.10 14.78
CA TRP A 84 -9.58 -15.51 15.97
C TRP A 84 -9.06 -14.07 15.75
N LYS A 85 -9.35 -13.46 14.59
CA LYS A 85 -9.08 -12.06 14.23
C LYS A 85 -7.67 -11.56 14.62
N PRO A 86 -6.59 -12.28 14.23
CA PRO A 86 -5.25 -11.89 14.64
C PRO A 86 -4.93 -10.49 14.11
N PHE A 87 -4.29 -9.69 14.95
CA PHE A 87 -3.79 -8.38 14.58
C PHE A 87 -2.44 -8.52 13.91
N ILE A 88 -2.33 -7.96 12.70
CA ILE A 88 -1.12 -7.99 11.88
C ILE A 88 -0.61 -6.56 11.75
N SER A 89 0.70 -6.40 11.84
CA SER A 89 1.38 -5.13 11.57
C SER A 89 2.64 -5.38 10.75
N VAL A 90 2.77 -4.65 9.64
CA VAL A 90 3.88 -4.74 8.70
C VAL A 90 4.38 -3.33 8.43
N SER A 91 5.65 -3.09 8.72
CA SER A 91 6.34 -1.89 8.29
C SER A 91 7.00 -2.10 6.94
N GLY A 92 7.04 -1.03 6.15
CA GLY A 92 7.53 -1.09 4.79
C GLY A 92 7.87 0.28 4.23
N ARG A 93 8.27 0.28 2.97
CA ARG A 93 8.56 1.48 2.19
C ARG A 93 7.99 1.32 0.80
N SER A 94 7.54 2.42 0.20
CA SER A 94 7.14 2.42 -1.21
C SER A 94 8.08 3.29 -2.04
N GLU A 95 8.32 2.86 -3.27
CA GLU A 95 8.96 3.65 -4.32
C GLU A 95 7.91 3.90 -5.42
N LEU A 96 7.51 5.15 -5.59
CA LEU A 96 6.57 5.58 -6.61
C LEU A 96 7.35 6.27 -7.72
N LYS A 97 7.43 5.62 -8.89
CA LYS A 97 8.09 6.17 -10.07
C LYS A 97 7.12 7.06 -10.83
N LEU A 98 7.58 8.25 -11.15
CA LEU A 98 6.82 9.28 -11.85
C LEU A 98 7.26 9.41 -13.30
N LYS A 99 6.30 9.71 -14.16
CA LYS A 99 6.51 10.18 -15.53
C LYS A 99 5.37 11.10 -15.90
N ASP A 100 5.70 12.31 -16.37
CA ASP A 100 4.70 13.32 -16.76
C ASP A 100 3.65 13.57 -15.65
N ASP A 101 4.12 13.71 -14.41
CA ASP A 101 3.32 13.87 -13.18
C ASP A 101 2.36 12.72 -12.83
N LEU A 102 2.47 11.56 -13.51
CA LEU A 102 1.72 10.34 -13.21
C LEU A 102 2.60 9.26 -12.58
N ILE A 103 2.03 8.50 -11.65
CA ILE A 103 2.66 7.30 -11.09
C ILE A 103 2.59 6.17 -12.13
N VAL A 104 3.75 5.83 -12.68
CA VAL A 104 3.93 4.73 -13.65
C VAL A 104 4.42 3.44 -13.00
N GLY A 105 4.95 3.52 -11.78
CA GLY A 105 5.35 2.35 -11.01
C GLY A 105 5.12 2.57 -9.52
N HIS A 106 4.57 1.57 -8.85
CA HIS A 106 4.34 1.54 -7.41
C HIS A 106 4.97 0.25 -6.87
N TYR A 107 6.09 0.40 -6.19
CA TYR A 107 6.87 -0.72 -5.66
C TYR A 107 6.87 -0.69 -4.14
N ASP A 108 6.25 -1.69 -3.52
CA ASP A 108 6.19 -1.85 -2.07
C ASP A 108 7.20 -2.89 -1.59
N TYR A 109 7.93 -2.53 -0.54
CA TYR A 109 8.89 -3.40 0.13
C TYR A 109 8.52 -3.51 1.59
N TRP A 110 8.44 -4.75 2.09
CA TRP A 110 8.23 -5.01 3.51
C TRP A 110 9.56 -5.17 4.21
N ASP A 111 9.66 -4.69 5.45
CA ASP A 111 10.84 -4.91 6.29
C ASP A 111 10.91 -6.32 6.84
N CYS A 112 9.76 -7.00 6.89
CA CYS A 112 9.66 -8.38 7.31
C CYS A 112 9.49 -9.30 6.10
N SER A 113 9.91 -10.55 6.26
CA SER A 113 9.60 -11.57 5.25
C SER A 113 8.11 -11.88 5.22
N PHE A 114 7.62 -12.40 4.09
CA PHE A 114 6.26 -12.93 3.99
C PHE A 114 5.97 -13.96 5.09
N PHE A 115 6.95 -14.82 5.43
CA PHE A 115 6.80 -15.81 6.49
C PHE A 115 6.63 -15.17 7.87
N ASP A 116 7.32 -14.07 8.16
CA ASP A 116 7.19 -13.39 9.45
C ASP A 116 5.82 -12.71 9.58
N MET A 117 5.28 -12.16 8.49
CA MET A 117 3.88 -11.69 8.46
C MET A 117 2.90 -12.83 8.70
N ILE A 118 3.10 -14.01 8.08
CA ILE A 118 2.24 -15.18 8.30
C ILE A 118 2.31 -15.67 9.75
N LYS A 119 3.50 -15.67 10.38
CA LYS A 119 3.63 -16.08 11.79
C LYS A 119 2.75 -15.26 12.73
N GLN A 120 2.52 -13.97 12.44
CA GLN A 120 1.65 -13.11 13.27
C GLN A 120 0.21 -13.65 13.34
N HIS A 121 -0.25 -14.45 12.37
CA HIS A 121 -1.56 -15.09 12.40
C HIS A 121 -1.68 -16.19 13.45
N PHE A 122 -0.57 -16.74 13.93
CA PHE A 122 -0.54 -17.86 14.90
C PHE A 122 -0.06 -17.44 16.28
N ILE A 123 0.22 -16.15 16.49
CA ILE A 123 0.56 -15.62 17.82
C ILE A 123 -0.76 -15.45 18.58
N PHE A 124 -1.09 -16.45 19.39
CA PHE A 124 -2.14 -16.35 20.38
C PHE A 124 -1.61 -15.52 21.55
N LYS A 125 -2.11 -14.30 21.71
CA LYS A 125 -1.93 -13.52 22.95
C LYS A 125 -2.95 -13.97 23.99
#